data_AF-A0A2M8KSW3-F1
#
_entry.id   AF-A0A2M8KSW3-F1
#
_cell.length_a   1.000
_cell.length_b   1.000
_cell.length_c   1.000
_cell.angle_alpha   90.00
_cell.angle_beta   90.00
_cell.angle_gamma   90.00
#
_symmetry.space_group_name_H-M   'P 1'
#
loop_
_entity.id
_entity.type
_entity.pdbx_description
1 polymer ?
#
loop_
_entity_poly.entity_id
_entity_poly.type
_entity_poly.pdbx_seq_one_letter_code
_entity_poly.pdbx_strand_id
1 'polypeptide(L)'
;MKRLFSYIPSISTLEKYMLPSLLILFFIQFHYYSFYAQKFGEIARYVDTSKPNIYKQIQNQHQYAELYQLANKYKDTDTPVYIVMTLQDNDFLDYTTTYYLKEKNGTKQKSIYLTELEMMTRYFFYPRLIPTLSFKQFLTLKLAIGDILISDQDLRDIFPPTSHIAVIPTTPKQFIMNVKKPPKLHYLFYVTQ
;
A
#
# COMPACT_ATOMS: atom_id res chain seq x y z
N MET A 1 44.20 -14.88 -55.39
CA MET A 1 43.21 -15.13 -54.32
C MET A 1 43.92 -15.39 -53.00
N LYS A 2 44.29 -14.33 -52.28
CA LYS A 2 44.74 -14.40 -50.88
C LYS A 2 44.09 -13.23 -50.17
N ARG A 3 43.65 -13.45 -48.93
CA ARG A 3 42.92 -12.58 -48.00
C ARG A 3 41.43 -12.90 -47.94
N LEU A 4 41.03 -13.63 -46.90
CA LEU A 4 39.74 -13.44 -46.24
C LEU A 4 39.57 -14.12 -44.88
N PHE A 5 40.60 -14.72 -44.28
CA PHE A 5 40.47 -15.28 -42.92
C PHE A 5 41.72 -15.05 -42.10
N SER A 6 41.79 -13.91 -41.39
CA SER A 6 42.66 -13.79 -40.21
C SER A 6 42.36 -12.51 -39.43
N TYR A 7 41.19 -12.42 -38.81
CA TYR A 7 41.02 -11.59 -37.61
C TYR A 7 39.89 -12.17 -36.75
N ILE A 8 40.21 -13.25 -36.02
CA ILE A 8 39.39 -13.65 -34.87
C ILE A 8 40.01 -12.91 -33.69
N PRO A 9 39.37 -11.86 -33.13
CA PRO A 9 39.91 -11.17 -31.97
C PRO A 9 40.09 -12.18 -30.83
N SER A 10 41.25 -12.15 -30.19
CA SER A 10 41.56 -13.04 -29.07
C SER A 10 40.62 -12.72 -27.90
N ILE A 11 39.72 -13.66 -27.59
CA ILE A 11 38.83 -13.58 -26.43
C ILE A 11 39.69 -13.32 -25.19
N SER A 12 39.41 -12.23 -24.49
CA SER A 12 40.14 -11.84 -23.30
C SER A 12 39.98 -12.91 -22.21
N THR A 13 40.99 -13.07 -21.35
CA THR A 13 40.95 -14.03 -20.24
C THR A 13 39.70 -13.82 -19.37
N LEU A 14 39.24 -12.58 -19.23
CA LEU A 14 38.02 -12.21 -18.52
C LEU A 14 36.76 -12.80 -19.18
N GLU A 15 36.61 -12.66 -20.50
CA GLU A 15 35.46 -13.19 -21.24
C GLU A 15 35.36 -14.72 -21.16
N LYS A 16 36.51 -15.42 -21.13
CA LYS A 16 36.56 -16.89 -21.00
C LYS A 16 35.94 -17.39 -19.69
N TYR A 17 36.01 -16.61 -18.61
CA TYR A 17 35.43 -16.97 -17.31
C TYR A 17 34.07 -16.32 -17.06
N MET A 18 33.85 -15.10 -17.57
CA MET A 18 32.58 -14.39 -17.40
C MET A 18 31.44 -15.04 -18.18
N LEU A 19 31.69 -15.47 -19.43
CA LEU A 19 30.62 -16.00 -20.28
C LEU A 19 30.03 -17.31 -19.73
N PRO A 20 30.83 -18.32 -19.31
CA PRO A 20 30.29 -19.51 -18.65
C PRO A 20 29.54 -19.17 -17.36
N SER A 21 30.05 -18.23 -16.57
CA SER A 21 29.41 -17.82 -15.31
C SER A 21 28.04 -17.19 -15.54
N LEU A 22 27.93 -16.30 -16.55
CA LEU A 22 26.67 -15.68 -16.94
C LEU A 22 25.67 -16.71 -17.48
N LEU A 23 26.13 -17.69 -18.27
CA LEU A 23 25.29 -18.77 -18.75
C LEU A 23 24.78 -19.64 -17.59
N ILE A 24 25.62 -19.98 -16.61
CA ILE A 24 25.20 -20.71 -15.41
C ILE A 24 24.13 -19.93 -14.65
N LEU A 25 24.34 -18.63 -14.40
CA LEU A 25 23.36 -17.79 -13.73
C LEU A 25 22.05 -17.69 -14.52
N PHE A 26 22.13 -17.57 -15.85
CA PHE A 26 20.97 -17.57 -16.71
C PHE A 26 20.20 -18.88 -16.61
N PHE A 27 20.85 -20.04 -16.68
CA PHE A 27 20.18 -21.34 -16.58
C PHE A 27 19.54 -21.56 -15.21
N ILE A 28 20.19 -21.12 -14.12
CA ILE A 28 19.62 -21.17 -12.78
C ILE A 28 18.34 -20.31 -12.74
N GLN A 29 18.42 -19.05 -13.15
CA GLN A 29 17.27 -18.14 -13.17
C GLN A 29 16.14 -18.64 -14.07
N PHE A 30 16.48 -19.12 -15.26
CA PHE A 30 15.51 -19.67 -16.21
C PHE A 30 14.84 -20.93 -15.66
N HIS A 31 15.59 -21.82 -15.01
CA HIS A 31 15.03 -23.02 -14.39
C HIS A 31 14.04 -22.67 -13.29
N TYR A 32 14.40 -21.74 -12.39
CA TYR A 32 13.48 -21.26 -11.36
C TYR A 32 12.25 -20.59 -11.99
N TYR A 33 12.43 -19.69 -12.95
CA TYR A 33 11.32 -19.03 -13.65
C TYR A 33 10.37 -20.05 -14.30
N SER A 34 10.90 -21.02 -15.05
CA SER A 34 10.12 -22.06 -15.71
C SER A 34 9.40 -22.95 -14.70
N PHE A 35 10.06 -23.32 -13.61
CA PHE A 35 9.47 -24.09 -12.52
C PHE A 35 8.29 -23.34 -11.90
N TYR A 36 8.47 -22.06 -11.54
CA TYR A 36 7.42 -21.23 -10.97
C TYR A 36 6.28 -21.01 -11.97
N ALA A 37 6.56 -20.73 -13.25
CA ALA A 37 5.53 -20.52 -14.26
C ALA A 37 4.65 -21.76 -14.45
N GLN A 38 5.25 -22.96 -14.56
CA GLN A 38 4.50 -24.21 -14.70
C GLN A 38 3.73 -24.56 -13.43
N LYS A 39 4.38 -24.51 -12.26
CA LYS A 39 3.75 -24.89 -10.98
C LYS A 39 2.67 -23.90 -10.56
N PHE A 40 2.84 -22.62 -10.83
CA PHE A 40 1.81 -21.62 -10.55
C PHE A 40 0.59 -21.83 -11.45
N GLY A 41 0.79 -22.17 -12.73
CA GLY A 41 -0.31 -22.54 -13.63
C GLY A 41 -1.07 -23.79 -13.16
N GLU A 42 -0.37 -24.80 -12.65
CA GLU A 42 -0.98 -25.98 -12.02
C GLU A 42 -1.77 -25.61 -10.77
N ILE A 43 -1.18 -24.85 -9.84
CA ILE A 43 -1.84 -24.39 -8.61
C ILE A 43 -3.08 -23.57 -8.93
N ALA A 44 -3.01 -22.65 -9.89
CA ALA A 44 -4.14 -21.82 -10.32
C ALA A 44 -5.32 -22.63 -10.86
N ARG A 45 -5.07 -23.80 -11.47
CA ARG A 45 -6.14 -24.72 -11.93
C ARG A 45 -6.88 -25.41 -10.78
N TYR A 46 -6.25 -25.56 -9.62
CA TYR A 46 -6.88 -26.10 -8.42
C TYR A 46 -7.59 -25.03 -7.57
N VAL A 47 -7.43 -23.76 -7.91
CA VAL A 47 -8.19 -22.67 -7.30
C VAL A 47 -9.58 -22.63 -7.94
N ASP A 48 -10.57 -23.18 -7.24
CA ASP A 48 -11.97 -23.10 -7.62
C ASP A 48 -12.44 -21.63 -7.58
N THR A 49 -12.57 -21.02 -8.76
CA THR A 49 -13.02 -19.63 -8.92
C THR A 49 -14.52 -19.45 -8.77
N SER A 50 -15.29 -20.55 -8.72
CA SER A 50 -16.75 -20.52 -8.53
C SER A 50 -17.14 -20.30 -7.07
N LYS A 51 -16.25 -20.65 -6.13
CA LYS A 51 -16.43 -20.37 -4.71
C LYS A 51 -15.96 -18.96 -4.40
N PRO A 52 -16.69 -18.21 -3.55
CA PRO A 52 -16.21 -16.92 -3.08
C PRO A 52 -14.84 -17.10 -2.44
N ASN A 53 -13.85 -16.38 -2.98
CA ASN A 53 -12.48 -16.44 -2.51
C ASN A 53 -12.46 -16.19 -0.98
N ILE A 54 -12.02 -17.18 -0.21
CA ILE A 54 -11.93 -17.12 1.26
C ILE A 54 -11.15 -15.87 1.69
N TYR A 55 -10.10 -15.50 0.96
CA TYR A 55 -9.36 -14.26 1.22
C TYR A 55 -10.22 -13.02 1.04
N LYS A 56 -11.06 -12.97 0.01
CA LYS A 56 -12.00 -11.86 -0.21
C LYS A 56 -13.07 -11.81 0.89
N GLN A 57 -13.52 -12.96 1.37
CA GLN A 57 -14.44 -13.03 2.51
C GLN A 57 -13.79 -12.50 3.80
N ILE A 58 -12.57 -12.96 4.12
CA ILE A 58 -11.81 -12.50 5.28
C ILE A 58 -11.52 -11.00 5.17
N GLN A 59 -11.12 -10.52 3.99
CA GLN A 59 -10.88 -9.08 3.75
C GLN A 59 -12.14 -8.26 3.93
N ASN A 60 -13.30 -8.73 3.46
CA ASN A 60 -14.58 -8.06 3.64
C ASN A 60 -15.06 -8.05 5.10
N GLN A 61 -14.59 -9.00 5.92
CA GLN A 61 -14.86 -9.04 7.36
C GLN A 61 -13.85 -8.20 8.18
N HIS A 62 -12.77 -7.73 7.56
CA HIS A 62 -11.75 -6.93 8.23
C HIS A 62 -12.26 -5.51 8.54
N GLN A 63 -11.80 -4.93 9.65
CA GLN A 63 -12.21 -3.59 10.07
C GLN A 63 -11.88 -2.49 9.04
N TYR A 64 -10.91 -2.73 8.15
CA TYR A 64 -10.50 -1.82 7.07
C TYR A 64 -10.90 -2.31 5.66
N ALA A 65 -11.91 -3.18 5.54
CA ALA A 65 -12.41 -3.68 4.25
C ALA A 65 -12.72 -2.54 3.26
N GLU A 66 -13.29 -1.45 3.76
CA GLU A 66 -13.67 -0.28 2.95
C GLU A 66 -12.46 0.47 2.41
N LEU A 67 -11.37 0.55 3.19
CA LEU A 67 -10.11 1.11 2.69
C LEU A 67 -9.54 0.27 1.56
N TYR A 68 -9.64 -1.06 1.66
CA TYR A 68 -9.21 -1.95 0.58
C TYR A 68 -10.05 -1.74 -0.69
N GLN A 69 -11.38 -1.63 -0.56
CA GLN A 69 -12.27 -1.36 -1.69
C GLN A 69 -11.99 0.01 -2.30
N LEU A 70 -11.81 1.03 -1.47
CA LEU A 70 -11.46 2.39 -1.87
C LEU A 70 -10.12 2.41 -2.61
N ALA A 71 -9.10 1.75 -2.05
CA ALA A 71 -7.79 1.64 -2.67
C ALA A 71 -7.87 0.98 -4.04
N ASN A 72 -8.58 -0.14 -4.19
CA ASN A 72 -8.77 -0.79 -5.49
C ASN A 72 -9.50 0.11 -6.49
N LYS A 73 -10.48 0.91 -6.04
CA LYS A 73 -11.21 1.83 -6.90
C LYS A 73 -10.35 2.98 -7.41
N TYR A 74 -9.45 3.50 -6.58
CA TYR A 74 -8.65 4.70 -6.89
C TYR A 74 -7.16 4.42 -7.14
N LYS A 75 -6.75 3.15 -7.21
CA LYS A 75 -5.35 2.72 -7.37
C LYS A 75 -4.71 3.31 -8.63
N ASP A 76 -5.46 3.30 -9.73
CA ASP A 76 -4.98 3.71 -11.05
C ASP A 76 -5.57 5.06 -11.47
N THR A 77 -5.95 5.90 -10.50
CA THR A 77 -6.54 7.22 -10.73
C THR A 77 -5.66 8.34 -10.17
N ASP A 78 -5.70 9.50 -10.81
CA ASP A 78 -5.01 10.71 -10.33
C ASP A 78 -5.75 11.42 -9.19
N THR A 79 -6.90 10.90 -8.76
CA THR A 79 -7.73 11.48 -7.69
C THR A 79 -6.95 11.58 -6.39
N PRO A 80 -6.70 12.78 -5.83
CA PRO A 80 -5.97 12.95 -4.58
C PRO A 80 -6.66 12.24 -3.40
N VAL A 81 -5.86 11.62 -2.55
CA VAL A 81 -6.31 10.95 -1.33
C VAL A 81 -5.47 11.49 -0.18
N TYR A 82 -6.11 11.86 0.92
CA TYR A 82 -5.44 12.39 2.12
C TYR A 82 -5.88 11.62 3.35
N ILE A 83 -4.95 11.38 4.28
CA ILE A 83 -5.27 10.92 5.63
C ILE A 83 -5.26 12.15 6.53
N VAL A 84 -6.35 12.41 7.24
CA VAL A 84 -6.49 13.50 8.21
C VAL A 84 -6.49 12.89 9.61
N MET A 85 -5.51 13.28 10.42
CA MET A 85 -5.39 12.81 11.80
C MET A 85 -5.70 13.97 12.74
N THR A 86 -6.77 13.82 13.53
CA THR A 86 -7.26 14.85 14.46
C THR A 86 -6.48 14.93 15.75
N LEU A 87 -6.04 13.78 16.27
CA LEU A 87 -5.27 13.70 17.52
C LEU A 87 -3.83 13.28 17.23
N GLN A 88 -2.90 14.22 17.43
CA GLN A 88 -1.46 13.95 17.55
C GLN A 88 -0.98 14.08 19.00
N ASP A 89 -1.90 14.04 19.97
CA ASP A 89 -1.54 14.21 21.39
C ASP A 89 -0.91 12.94 21.96
N ASN A 90 0.16 13.18 22.71
CA ASN A 90 1.15 12.25 23.25
C ASN A 90 0.61 11.15 24.19
N ASP A 91 -0.72 11.04 24.36
CA ASP A 91 -1.35 10.13 25.34
C ASP A 91 -1.83 8.80 24.74
N PHE A 92 -1.71 8.57 23.44
CA PHE A 92 -2.03 7.27 22.84
C PHE A 92 -0.78 6.39 22.68
N LEU A 93 -0.30 5.85 23.81
CA LEU A 93 0.41 4.56 23.82
C LEU A 93 -0.61 3.47 23.45
N ASP A 94 -1.00 3.41 22.18
CA ASP A 94 -1.81 2.30 21.66
C ASP A 94 -0.88 1.12 21.37
N TYR A 95 -1.20 -0.06 21.90
CA TYR A 95 -0.42 -1.29 21.70
C TYR A 95 -0.44 -1.80 20.25
N THR A 96 -1.19 -1.14 19.37
CA THR A 96 -1.26 -1.38 17.91
C THR A 96 -0.35 -0.44 17.10
N THR A 97 0.32 0.51 17.75
CA THR A 97 1.18 1.50 17.10
C THR A 97 2.57 0.92 16.83
N THR A 98 3.06 1.02 15.60
CA THR A 98 4.45 0.66 15.29
C THR A 98 5.37 1.86 15.49
N TYR A 99 6.47 1.64 16.20
CA TYR A 99 7.51 2.64 16.45
C TYR A 99 8.65 2.41 15.47
N TYR A 100 9.08 3.47 14.78
CA TYR A 100 10.39 3.45 14.12
C TYR A 100 11.16 4.73 14.39
N LEU A 101 12.47 4.57 14.48
CA LEU A 101 13.41 5.65 14.71
C LEU A 101 13.71 6.29 13.35
N LYS A 102 13.32 7.54 13.16
CA LYS A 102 13.77 8.31 12.00
C LYS A 102 14.92 9.20 12.42
N GLU A 103 16.06 9.04 11.75
CA GLU A 103 17.13 10.03 11.84
C GLU A 103 16.70 11.30 11.13
N LYS A 104 16.63 12.40 11.87
CA LYS A 104 16.52 13.73 11.28
C LYS A 104 17.91 14.35 11.31
N ASN A 105 18.53 14.49 10.13
CA ASN A 105 19.77 15.22 9.90
C ASN A 105 20.87 14.96 10.96
N GLY A 106 21.15 13.68 11.22
CA GLY A 106 22.31 13.24 11.99
C GLY A 106 22.37 13.59 13.47
N THR A 107 21.31 14.14 14.09
CA THR A 107 21.44 14.67 15.47
C THR A 107 20.40 14.24 16.49
N LYS A 108 19.21 13.75 16.11
CA LYS A 108 18.30 13.09 17.07
C LYS A 108 17.45 12.02 16.39
N GLN A 109 17.44 10.81 16.96
CA GLN A 109 16.45 9.80 16.64
C GLN A 109 15.12 10.24 17.24
N LYS A 110 14.13 10.54 16.40
CA LYS A 110 12.77 10.80 16.85
C LYS A 110 11.94 9.54 16.61
N SER A 111 11.29 9.04 17.65
CA SER A 111 10.26 8.01 17.51
C SER A 111 9.11 8.59 16.70
N ILE A 112 8.80 7.97 15.56
CA ILE A 112 7.61 8.27 14.78
C ILE A 112 6.57 7.21 15.10
N TYR A 113 5.38 7.68 15.46
CA TYR A 113 4.22 6.89 15.79
C TYR A 113 3.39 6.72 14.51
N LEU A 114 3.16 5.48 14.08
CA LEU A 114 2.23 5.17 13.00
C LEU A 114 0.98 4.53 13.58
N THR A 115 -0.17 5.15 13.35
CA THR A 115 -1.46 4.55 13.74
C THR A 115 -1.77 3.36 12.84
N GLU A 116 -2.60 2.44 13.33
CA GLU A 116 -3.05 1.31 12.52
C GLU A 116 -3.76 1.77 11.24
N LEU A 117 -4.58 2.84 11.31
CA LEU A 117 -5.22 3.46 10.15
C LEU A 117 -4.20 3.91 9.10
N GLU A 118 -3.13 4.58 9.53
CA GLU A 118 -2.07 5.03 8.64
C GLU A 118 -1.31 3.84 8.01
N MET A 119 -0.98 2.83 8.80
CA MET A 119 -0.34 1.61 8.31
C MET A 119 -1.19 0.90 7.26
N MET A 120 -2.48 0.70 7.55
CA MET A 120 -3.40 -0.02 6.66
C MET A 120 -3.66 0.76 5.38
N THR A 121 -3.78 2.10 5.47
CA THR A 121 -3.90 2.95 4.28
C THR A 121 -2.65 2.83 3.41
N ARG A 122 -1.44 2.94 3.99
CA ARG A 122 -0.19 2.78 3.23
C ARG A 122 -0.06 1.40 2.59
N TYR A 123 -0.49 0.36 3.29
CA TYR A 123 -0.47 -1.01 2.77
C TYR A 123 -1.41 -1.17 1.56
N PHE A 124 -2.67 -0.74 1.68
CA PHE A 124 -3.65 -0.94 0.62
C PHE A 124 -3.44 -0.05 -0.61
N PHE A 125 -2.93 1.17 -0.42
CA PHE A 125 -2.68 2.10 -1.52
C PHE A 125 -1.32 1.89 -2.20
N TYR A 126 -0.48 0.95 -1.75
CA TYR A 126 0.82 0.68 -2.36
C TYR A 126 0.71 0.41 -3.88
N PRO A 127 1.60 1.01 -4.72
CA PRO A 127 2.80 1.79 -4.38
C PRO A 127 2.56 3.28 -4.15
N ARG A 128 1.31 3.75 -4.22
CA ARG A 128 0.97 5.16 -4.08
C ARG A 128 1.16 5.62 -2.63
N LEU A 129 1.97 6.68 -2.46
CA LEU A 129 2.16 7.30 -1.15
C LEU A 129 1.00 8.25 -0.85
N ILE A 130 0.27 7.96 0.22
CA ILE A 130 -0.84 8.80 0.68
C ILE A 130 -0.32 9.77 1.76
N PRO A 131 -0.44 11.09 1.57
CA PRO A 131 -0.02 12.06 2.56
C PRO A 131 -0.89 11.99 3.83
N THR A 132 -0.21 11.96 4.98
CA THR A 132 -0.83 12.10 6.31
C THR A 132 -0.74 13.56 6.74
N LEU A 133 -1.88 14.16 7.03
CA LEU A 133 -2.04 15.55 7.44
C LEU A 133 -2.49 15.61 8.90
N SER A 134 -1.86 16.47 9.68
CA SER A 134 -2.44 16.90 10.96
C SER A 134 -3.71 17.72 10.71
N PHE A 135 -4.60 17.76 11.69
CA PHE A 135 -5.81 18.60 11.62
C PHE A 135 -5.51 20.06 11.24
N LYS A 136 -4.43 20.64 11.78
CA LYS A 136 -4.00 22.00 11.46
C LYS A 136 -3.59 22.18 9.99
N GLN A 137 -2.95 21.17 9.40
CA GLN A 137 -2.58 21.20 7.98
C GLN A 137 -3.80 20.99 7.09
N PHE A 138 -4.74 20.14 7.53
CA PHE A 138 -6.01 19.96 6.85
C PHE A 138 -6.82 21.26 6.79
N LEU A 139 -6.88 22.02 7.89
CA LEU A 139 -7.60 23.31 7.95
C LEU A 139 -7.11 24.36 6.94
N THR A 140 -5.87 24.28 6.49
CA THR A 140 -5.28 25.24 5.53
C THR A 140 -5.18 24.68 4.12
N LEU A 141 -5.55 23.42 3.92
CA LEU A 141 -5.48 22.75 2.63
C LEU A 141 -6.64 23.23 1.73
N LYS A 142 -6.31 23.56 0.48
CA LYS A 142 -7.31 23.79 -0.56
C LYS A 142 -7.67 22.45 -1.20
N LEU A 143 -8.86 21.97 -0.90
CA LEU A 143 -9.39 20.73 -1.47
C LEU A 143 -10.05 21.00 -2.83
N ALA A 144 -9.92 20.04 -3.75
CA ALA A 144 -10.62 20.04 -5.02
C ALA A 144 -11.82 19.08 -4.99
N ILE A 145 -12.83 19.35 -5.82
CA ILE A 145 -13.97 18.45 -6.00
C ILE A 145 -13.47 17.07 -6.43
N GLY A 146 -13.95 16.03 -5.76
CA GLY A 146 -13.54 14.65 -5.99
C GLY A 146 -12.37 14.16 -5.14
N ASP A 147 -11.68 15.04 -4.40
CA ASP A 147 -10.65 14.63 -3.44
C ASP A 147 -11.25 13.67 -2.39
N ILE A 148 -10.46 12.70 -1.98
CA ILE A 148 -10.85 11.68 -1.00
C ILE A 148 -10.16 11.95 0.33
N LEU A 149 -10.92 11.90 1.42
CA LEU A 149 -10.40 12.07 2.77
C LEU A 149 -10.65 10.81 3.58
N ILE A 150 -9.63 10.37 4.31
CA ILE A 150 -9.68 9.28 5.28
C ILE A 150 -9.38 9.91 6.63
N SER A 151 -10.26 9.76 7.62
CA SER A 151 -10.12 10.44 8.92
C SER A 151 -10.32 9.48 10.09
N ASP A 152 -9.64 9.75 11.19
CA ASP A 152 -9.83 9.07 12.47
C ASP A 152 -11.03 9.59 13.27
N GLN A 153 -11.64 10.71 12.84
CA GLN A 153 -12.86 11.29 13.41
C GLN A 153 -13.83 11.76 12.34
N ASP A 154 -15.09 11.91 12.71
CA ASP A 154 -16.11 12.47 11.82
C ASP A 154 -15.83 13.97 11.61
N LEU A 155 -15.35 14.33 10.41
CA LEU A 155 -15.02 15.71 10.08
C LEU A 155 -16.28 16.58 9.94
N ARG A 156 -17.49 16.00 9.88
CA ARG A 156 -18.75 16.76 9.81
C ARG A 156 -19.05 17.55 11.08
N ASP A 157 -18.67 17.00 12.23
CA ASP A 157 -19.02 17.56 13.53
C ASP A 157 -18.03 18.64 14.00
N ILE A 158 -16.87 18.75 13.36
CA ILE A 158 -15.73 19.53 13.84
C ILE A 158 -15.55 20.84 13.02
N PHE A 159 -16.25 20.99 11.89
CA PHE A 159 -15.96 22.03 10.90
C PHE A 159 -17.14 22.98 10.64
N PRO A 160 -16.92 24.30 10.63
CA PRO A 160 -17.86 25.27 10.08
C PRO A 160 -17.37 25.86 8.75
N PRO A 161 -16.82 25.05 7.81
CA PRO A 161 -17.66 24.80 6.62
C PRO A 161 -17.62 23.34 6.12
N THR A 162 -18.55 22.50 6.58
CA THR A 162 -18.80 21.13 6.09
C THR A 162 -19.78 21.04 4.93
N SER A 163 -20.11 22.16 4.27
CA SER A 163 -20.95 22.17 3.06
C SER A 163 -20.33 21.43 1.86
N HIS A 164 -19.05 21.08 1.93
CA HIS A 164 -18.26 20.64 0.79
C HIS A 164 -17.75 19.19 0.88
N ILE A 165 -18.14 18.43 1.91
CA ILE A 165 -17.74 17.02 2.05
C ILE A 165 -18.96 16.14 2.30
N ALA A 166 -18.96 14.96 1.68
CA ALA A 166 -19.98 13.95 1.87
C ALA A 166 -19.35 12.63 2.32
N VAL A 167 -20.06 11.92 3.19
CA VAL A 167 -19.64 10.60 3.69
C VAL A 167 -19.71 9.59 2.55
N ILE A 168 -18.65 8.83 2.38
CA ILE A 168 -18.68 7.62 1.56
C ILE A 168 -19.36 6.54 2.41
N PRO A 169 -20.54 6.03 2.02
CA PRO A 169 -21.28 5.07 2.82
C PRO A 169 -20.42 3.85 3.13
N THR A 170 -20.33 3.53 4.41
CA THR A 170 -19.67 2.34 4.92
C THR A 170 -20.68 1.22 5.07
N THR A 171 -20.28 -0.01 4.74
CA THR A 171 -21.14 -1.18 4.87
C THR A 171 -21.15 -1.56 6.35
N PRO A 172 -22.32 -1.75 7.00
CA PRO A 172 -22.37 -2.10 8.41
C PRO A 172 -21.55 -3.36 8.68
N LYS A 173 -20.55 -3.23 9.56
CA LYS A 173 -19.57 -4.28 9.85
C LYS A 173 -20.20 -5.34 10.74
N GLN A 174 -20.32 -6.57 10.24
CA GLN A 174 -20.56 -7.74 11.08
C GLN A 174 -19.20 -8.20 11.62
N PHE A 175 -18.87 -7.81 12.84
CA PHE A 175 -17.67 -8.28 13.52
C PHE A 175 -17.84 -9.74 13.91
N ILE A 176 -17.35 -10.65 13.07
CA ILE A 176 -17.39 -12.11 13.34
C ILE A 176 -16.20 -12.52 14.23
N MET A 177 -15.17 -11.69 14.34
CA MET A 177 -14.03 -11.93 15.23
C MET A 177 -14.30 -11.37 16.63
N ASN A 178 -14.10 -12.20 17.66
CA ASN A 178 -14.06 -11.80 19.07
C ASN A 178 -12.84 -10.88 19.31
N VAL A 179 -12.91 -9.63 18.86
CA VAL A 179 -11.86 -8.64 19.12
C VAL A 179 -12.08 -8.06 20.51
N LYS A 180 -11.06 -8.15 21.38
CA LYS A 180 -11.12 -7.66 22.78
C LYS A 180 -11.38 -6.16 22.92
N LYS A 181 -11.21 -5.39 21.86
CA LYS A 181 -11.51 -3.96 21.81
C LYS A 181 -12.32 -3.65 20.55
N PRO A 182 -13.31 -2.76 20.62
CA PRO A 182 -13.98 -2.28 19.44
C PRO A 182 -12.94 -1.57 18.54
N PRO A 183 -13.00 -1.79 17.21
CA PRO A 183 -12.22 -1.01 16.26
C PRO A 183 -12.35 0.48 16.51
N LYS A 184 -11.24 1.21 16.40
CA LYS A 184 -11.34 2.66 16.23
C LYS A 184 -12.09 2.92 14.92
N LEU A 185 -13.16 3.68 15.02
CA LEU A 185 -13.92 4.11 13.86
C LEU A 185 -13.02 4.97 12.99
N HIS A 186 -13.07 4.75 11.68
CA HIS A 186 -12.52 5.66 10.69
C HIS A 186 -13.66 6.09 9.79
N TYR A 187 -13.48 7.26 9.17
CA TYR A 187 -14.49 7.90 8.36
C TYR A 187 -13.90 8.19 6.98
N LEU A 188 -14.72 7.96 5.96
CA LEU A 188 -14.35 8.14 4.57
C LEU A 188 -15.22 9.25 3.98
N PHE A 189 -14.59 10.20 3.31
CA PHE A 189 -15.29 11.34 2.70
C PHE A 189 -14.83 11.55 1.26
N TYR A 190 -15.70 12.19 0.47
CA TYR A 190 -15.35 12.78 -0.81
C TYR A 190 -15.77 14.25 -0.82
N VAL A 191 -14.99 15.08 -1.51
CA VAL A 191 -15.26 16.52 -1.62
C VAL A 191 -16.28 16.75 -2.74
N THR A 192 -17.38 17.45 -2.43
CA THR A 192 -18.54 17.61 -3.31
C THR A 192 -18.60 18.94 -4.05
N GLN A 193 -18.03 20.02 -3.50
CA GLN A 193 -18.13 21.39 -4.06
C GLN A 193 -16.92 22.24 -3.69
#